data_AF-A0A3B1KH18-F1
#
_entry.id   AF-A0A3B1KH18-F1
#
_cell.length_a   1.000
_cell.length_b   1.000
_cell.length_c   1.000
_cell.angle_alpha   90.00
_cell.angle_beta   90.00
_cell.angle_gamma   90.00
#
_symmetry.space_group_name_H-M   'P 1'
#
loop_
_entity.id
_entity.type
_entity.pdbx_description
1 polymer ?
#
loop_
_entity_poly.entity_id
_entity_poly.type
_entity_poly.pdbx_seq_one_letter_code
_entity_poly.pdbx_strand_id
1 'polypeptide(L)' 'LLLQLLKLHTGRNKKSVAELKMELKLRGLPVSGTKTDLIERLKPYQDTSNSIMHHLHHGRRSARHP' A
#
# COMPACT_ATOMS: atom_id res chain seq x y z
N LEU A 1 0.37 23.41 16.05
CA LEU A 1 0.60 22.13 16.77
C LEU A 1 -0.67 21.29 16.86
N LEU A 2 -1.79 21.79 17.39
CA LEU A 2 -3.10 21.10 17.39
C LEU A 2 -3.62 20.69 16.00
N LEU A 3 -3.47 21.55 14.98
CA LEU A 3 -3.84 21.26 13.58
C LEU A 3 -2.96 20.18 12.90
N GLN A 4 -1.76 19.91 13.41
CA GLN A 4 -0.86 18.88 12.87
C GLN A 4 -1.18 17.50 13.45
N LEU A 5 -1.62 17.44 14.71
CA LEU A 5 -2.02 16.18 15.38
C LEU A 5 -3.33 15.60 14.84
N LEU A 6 -4.27 16.44 14.38
CA LEU A 6 -5.55 15.95 13.82
C LEU A 6 -5.37 15.18 12.50
N LYS A 7 -4.35 15.55 11.70
CA LYS A 7 -3.98 14.89 10.43
C LYS A 7 -3.40 13.49 10.63
N LEU A 8 -2.88 13.18 11.83
CA LEU A 8 -2.30 11.87 12.15
C LEU A 8 -3.33 10.84 12.65
N HIS A 9 -4.50 11.30 13.13
CA HIS A 9 -5.49 10.45 13.81
C HIS A 9 -6.69 10.02 12.96
N THR A 10 -6.84 10.56 11.76
CA THR A 10 -7.94 10.21 10.85
C THR A 10 -7.37 9.58 9.58
N GLY A 11 -7.48 8.25 9.44
CA GLY A 11 -7.41 7.64 8.10
C GLY A 11 -6.34 6.60 7.82
N ARG A 12 -5.86 5.83 8.81
CA ARG A 12 -4.97 4.68 8.55
C ARG A 12 -5.62 3.53 7.72
N ASN A 13 -6.82 3.70 7.16
CA ASN A 13 -7.45 2.68 6.30
C ASN A 13 -8.55 3.16 5.32
N LYS A 14 -8.71 4.47 5.09
CA LYS A 14 -9.63 4.97 4.05
C LYS A 14 -8.98 6.11 3.28
N LYS A 15 -8.12 5.78 2.31
CA LYS A 15 -7.63 6.76 1.35
C LYS A 15 -8.82 7.45 0.67
N SER A 16 -8.87 8.77 0.78
CA SER A 16 -9.87 9.57 0.09
C SER A 16 -9.62 9.55 -1.42
N VAL A 17 -10.64 9.82 -2.23
CA VAL A 17 -10.47 9.92 -3.70
C VAL A 17 -9.43 10.98 -4.07
N ALA A 18 -9.36 12.08 -3.30
CA ALA A 18 -8.37 13.13 -3.50
C ALA A 18 -6.94 12.62 -3.28
N GLU A 19 -6.71 11.86 -2.21
CA GLU A 19 -5.40 11.25 -1.93
C GLU A 19 -5.04 10.20 -2.99
N LEU A 20 -5.99 9.34 -3.39
CA LEU A 20 -5.77 8.35 -4.45
C LEU A 20 -5.37 9.03 -5.77
N LYS A 21 -6.06 10.12 -6.15
CA LYS A 21 -5.72 10.89 -7.36
C LYS A 21 -4.37 11.57 -7.25
N MET A 22 -4.06 12.18 -6.11
CA MET A 22 -2.75 12.79 -5.88
C MET A 22 -1.64 11.75 -6.01
N GLU A 23 -1.83 10.59 -5.40
CA GLU A 23 -0.87 9.52 -5.37
C GLU A 23 -0.66 8.86 -6.75
N LEU A 24 -1.71 8.74 -7.55
CA LEU A 24 -1.63 8.35 -8.97
C LEU A 24 -0.90 9.41 -9.80
N LYS A 25 -1.18 10.70 -9.60
CA LYS A 25 -0.49 11.80 -10.30
C LYS A 25 1.01 11.79 -10.03
N LEU A 26 1.41 11.56 -8.77
CA LEU A 26 2.82 11.46 -8.38
C LEU A 26 3.52 10.26 -9.04
N ARG A 27 2.78 9.17 -9.31
CA ARG A 27 3.28 7.98 -10.00
C ARG A 27 3.18 8.06 -11.53
N GLY A 28 2.64 9.15 -12.08
CA GLY A 28 2.39 9.27 -13.52
C GLY A 28 1.27 8.36 -14.05
N LEU A 29 0.38 7.89 -13.17
CA LEU A 29 -0.75 7.03 -13.53
C LEU A 29 -2.01 7.86 -13.82
N PRO A 30 -2.94 7.34 -14.66
CA PRO A 30 -4.18 8.05 -14.96
C PRO A 30 -5.03 8.27 -13.70
N VAL A 31 -5.51 9.50 -13.54
CA VAL A 31 -6.32 9.96 -12.39
C VAL A 31 -7.84 10.00 -12.67
N SER A 32 -8.25 9.50 -13.83
CA SER A 32 -9.65 9.36 -14.26
C SER A 32 -10.22 8.00 -13.86
N GLY A 33 -11.54 7.92 -13.64
CA GLY A 33 -12.24 6.68 -13.26
C GLY A 33 -12.93 6.76 -11.89
N THR A 34 -13.57 5.66 -11.49
CA THR A 34 -14.25 5.52 -10.20
C THR A 34 -13.25 5.30 -9.07
N LYS A 35 -13.67 5.46 -7.81
CA LYS A 35 -12.81 5.21 -6.64
C LYS A 35 -12.17 3.81 -6.67
N THR A 36 -12.91 2.80 -7.14
CA THR A 36 -12.43 1.42 -7.27
C THR A 36 -11.30 1.33 -8.27
N ASP A 37 -11.43 1.93 -9.47
CA ASP A 37 -10.37 1.98 -10.48
C ASP A 37 -9.08 2.59 -9.92
N LEU A 38 -9.21 3.67 -9.13
CA LEU A 38 -8.06 4.34 -8.53
C LEU A 38 -7.36 3.46 -7.48
N ILE A 39 -8.13 2.68 -6.70
CA ILE A 39 -7.60 1.74 -5.71
C ILE A 39 -6.87 0.58 -6.40
N GLU A 40 -7.48 -0.02 -7.42
CA GLU A 40 -6.88 -1.15 -8.15
C GLU A 40 -5.54 -0.78 -8.78
N ARG A 41 -5.43 0.43 -9.35
CA ARG A 41 -4.16 0.93 -9.90
C ARG A 41 -3.09 1.14 -8.85
N LEU A 42 -3.47 1.48 -7.61
CA LEU A 42 -2.53 1.69 -6.51
C LEU A 42 -2.19 0.40 -5.75
N LYS A 43 -2.96 -0.68 -5.92
CA LYS A 43 -2.80 -1.97 -5.22
C LYS A 43 -1.36 -2.51 -5.23
N PRO A 44 -0.63 -2.55 -6.38
CA PRO A 44 0.76 -3.05 -6.40
C PRO A 44 1.73 -2.23 -5.53
N TYR A 45 1.38 -0.99 -5.21
CA TYR A 45 2.19 -0.06 -4.43
C TYR A 45 1.75 0.04 -2.96
N GLN A 46 0.75 -0.74 -2.53
CA GLN A 46 0.30 -0.81 -1.14
C GLN A 46 0.85 -2.05 -0.40
N ASP A 47 1.30 -3.07 -1.12
CA ASP A 47 1.71 -4.37 -0.56
C ASP A 47 3.17 -4.43 -0.07
N THR A 48 3.72 -3.32 0.45
CA THR A 48 5.12 -3.29 0.93
C THR A 48 5.31 -4.11 2.23
N SER A 49 4.25 -4.41 2.98
CA SER A 49 4.36 -5.04 4.31
C SER A 49 4.36 -6.57 4.28
N ASN A 50 3.73 -7.21 3.28
CA ASN A 50 3.49 -8.66 3.31
C ASN A 50 4.55 -9.51 2.57
N SER A 51 5.29 -8.93 1.62
CA SER A 51 6.30 -9.71 0.87
C SER A 51 7.55 -10.05 1.69
N ILE A 52 7.93 -9.22 2.68
CA ILE A 52 9.10 -9.49 3.53
C ILE A 52 8.86 -10.71 4.44
N MET A 53 7.61 -10.95 4.85
CA MET A 53 7.26 -12.05 5.75
C MET A 53 7.23 -13.42 5.04
N HIS A 54 6.88 -13.46 3.74
CA HIS A 54 6.80 -14.71 2.98
C HIS A 54 8.20 -15.28 2.63
N HIS A 55 9.20 -14.44 2.41
CA HIS A 55 10.57 -14.90 2.12
C HIS A 55 11.34 -15.40 3.34
N LEU A 56 11.00 -14.97 4.56
CA LEU A 56 11.72 -15.37 5.78
C LEU A 56 11.38 -16.80 6.25
N HIS A 57 10.27 -17.41 5.79
CA HIS A 57 9.84 -18.74 6.24
C HIS A 57 10.28 -19.91 5.35
N HIS A 58 10.75 -19.68 4.12
CA HIS A 58 11.07 -20.77 3.18
C HIS A 58 12.52 -21.30 3.29
N GLY A 59 13.33 -20.80 4.23
CA GLY A 59 14.77 -21.08 4.31
C GLY A 59 15.26 -22.12 5.32
N ARG A 60 14.44 -23.08 5.80
CA ARG A 60 14.90 -24.09 6.79
C ARG A 60 14.46 -25.53 6.52
N ARG A 61 14.42 -25.96 5.26
CA ARG A 61 14.26 -27.39 4.91
C ARG A 61 15.22 -27.80 3.81
N SER A 62 16.51 -27.91 4.14
CA SER A 62 17.46 -28.69 3.35
C SER A 62 18.67 -29.06 4.21
N ALA A 63 18.48 -30.05 5.09
CA ALA A 63 19.57 -30.86 5.64
C ALA A 63 18.98 -32.12 6.28
N ARG A 64 18.38 -32.98 5.47
CA ARG A 64 18.21 -34.39 5.84
C ARG A 64 18.05 -35.19 4.56
N HIS A 65 19.12 -35.80 4.10
CA HIS A 65 19.14 -36.98 3.22
C HIS A 65 20.39 -37.80 3.62
N PRO A 66 20.37 -39.12 3.38
CA PRO A 66 20.59 -40.21 4.34
C PRO A 66 22.04 -40.49 4.72
#